data_AF-A0A7J4VG16-F1
#
_entry.id   AF-A0A7J4VG16-F1
#
_cell.length_a   1.000
_cell.length_b   1.000
_cell.length_c   1.000
_cell.angle_alpha   90.00
_cell.angle_beta   90.00
_cell.angle_gamma   90.00
#
_symmetry.space_group_name_H-M   'P 1'
#
loop_
_entity.id
_entity.type
_entity.pdbx_description
1 polymer ?
#
loop_
_entity_poly.entity_id
_entity_poly.type
_entity_poly.pdbx_seq_one_letter_code
_entity_poly.pdbx_strand_id
1 'polypeptide(L)'
;MKQLFFLLILTSVLIAQTPLPSFNSSMFTASGNCAMCHTGTATVLTHNGVDVSPPTHWRSTMMANSSKDPLWQAMVSEETHEFPAMKDAIENICTRCHAPMGNTQAKHDGLTNYTLEMMRNDPLGKDGISCTLCHQIDPANLGMAQSYSGNYKIDTTRIIYGPCEQFRIVRYMPHTFYSLFRLQQSAGGNFP
;
A
#
# COMPACT_ATOMS: atom_id res chain seq x y z
N MET A 1 -62.55 6.40 2.05
CA MET A 1 -61.33 5.59 2.28
C MET A 1 -60.32 5.96 1.19
N LYS A 2 -59.38 6.88 1.48
CA LYS A 2 -58.31 7.27 0.55
C LYS A 2 -57.14 6.31 0.77
N GLN A 3 -56.87 5.43 -0.20
CA GLN A 3 -55.69 4.58 -0.14
C GLN A 3 -54.46 5.41 -0.49
N LEU A 4 -53.59 5.59 0.50
CA LEU A 4 -52.30 6.23 0.37
C LEU A 4 -51.31 5.17 -0.13
N PHE A 5 -51.03 5.15 -1.44
CA PHE A 5 -49.98 4.31 -2.01
C PHE A 5 -48.62 4.91 -1.63
N PHE A 6 -47.92 4.28 -0.70
CA PHE A 6 -46.55 4.64 -0.32
C PHE A 6 -45.58 3.99 -1.33
N LEU A 7 -45.07 4.76 -2.28
CA LEU A 7 -44.08 4.30 -3.25
C LEU A 7 -42.72 4.21 -2.55
N LEU A 8 -42.32 3.01 -2.13
CA LEU A 8 -40.95 2.74 -1.66
C LEU A 8 -40.01 2.77 -2.87
N ILE A 9 -39.41 3.93 -3.13
CA ILE A 9 -38.30 4.05 -4.08
C ILE A 9 -37.09 3.36 -3.43
N LEU A 10 -36.78 2.15 -3.89
CA LEU A 10 -35.51 1.48 -3.59
C LEU A 10 -34.40 2.25 -4.33
N THR A 11 -33.88 3.31 -3.73
CA THR A 11 -32.68 3.96 -4.25
C THR A 11 -31.52 3.00 -4.02
N SER A 12 -31.04 2.38 -5.10
CA SER A 12 -29.76 1.68 -5.10
C SER A 12 -28.70 2.70 -4.69
N VAL A 13 -28.28 2.66 -3.43
CA VAL A 13 -27.14 3.44 -2.95
C VAL A 13 -25.92 2.85 -3.65
N LEU A 14 -25.48 3.49 -4.74
CA LEU A 14 -24.12 3.29 -5.23
C LEU A 14 -23.19 3.73 -4.11
N ILE A 15 -22.65 2.79 -3.36
CA ILE A 15 -21.52 3.05 -2.47
C ILE A 15 -20.33 3.35 -3.39
N ALA A 16 -20.12 4.64 -3.69
CA ALA A 16 -18.95 5.08 -4.42
C ALA A 16 -17.71 4.72 -3.58
N GLN A 17 -16.96 3.73 -4.05
CA GLN A 17 -15.73 3.30 -3.42
C GLN A 17 -14.72 4.46 -3.47
N THR A 18 -14.18 4.88 -2.32
CA THR A 18 -13.29 6.06 -2.22
C THR A 18 -12.11 5.96 -3.17
N PRO A 19 -11.94 6.87 -4.14
CA PRO A 19 -10.95 6.70 -5.22
C PRO A 19 -9.54 6.50 -4.66
N LEU A 20 -8.75 5.64 -5.32
CA LEU A 20 -7.36 5.41 -4.93
C LEU A 20 -6.54 6.68 -5.19
N PRO A 21 -5.67 7.10 -4.24
CA PRO A 21 -4.87 8.30 -4.41
C PRO A 21 -3.90 8.11 -5.58
N SER A 22 -3.83 9.10 -6.48
CA SER A 22 -2.86 9.16 -7.57
C SER A 22 -1.83 10.25 -7.26
N PHE A 23 -0.86 9.90 -6.42
CA PHE A 23 0.11 10.84 -5.87
C PHE A 23 1.54 10.28 -5.92
N ASN A 24 2.53 11.15 -6.08
CA ASN A 24 3.95 10.82 -6.07
C ASN A 24 4.68 11.76 -5.09
N SER A 25 5.51 11.20 -4.22
CA SER A 25 6.48 11.95 -3.42
C SER A 25 7.89 11.71 -3.94
N SER A 26 8.93 12.15 -3.21
CA SER A 26 10.31 11.82 -3.56
C SER A 26 10.60 10.31 -3.42
N MET A 27 10.05 9.66 -2.39
CA MET A 27 10.30 8.23 -2.13
C MET A 27 9.23 7.28 -2.71
N PHE A 28 7.95 7.68 -2.75
CA PHE A 28 6.85 6.75 -2.97
C PHE A 28 5.95 7.14 -4.15
N THR A 29 5.19 6.16 -4.62
CA THR A 29 4.01 6.37 -5.47
C THR A 29 2.80 5.67 -4.84
N ALA A 30 1.66 6.34 -4.81
CA ALA A 30 0.44 5.81 -4.20
C ALA A 30 -0.29 4.82 -5.14
N SER A 31 -1.18 4.01 -4.57
CA SER A 31 -1.83 2.85 -5.20
C SER A 31 -2.60 3.18 -6.47
N GLY A 32 -3.16 4.39 -6.60
CA GLY A 32 -3.88 4.81 -7.80
C GLY A 32 -3.01 4.79 -9.05
N ASN A 33 -1.72 5.09 -8.92
CA ASN A 33 -0.77 5.01 -10.04
C ASN A 33 -0.50 3.57 -10.46
N CYS A 34 -0.49 2.63 -9.51
CA CYS A 34 -0.35 1.21 -9.79
C CYS A 34 -1.61 0.67 -10.48
N ALA A 35 -2.79 1.09 -10.01
CA ALA A 35 -4.08 0.67 -10.54
C ALA A 35 -4.30 1.08 -12.01
N MET A 36 -3.60 2.08 -12.53
CA MET A 36 -3.69 2.46 -13.95
C MET A 36 -3.33 1.30 -14.90
N CYS A 37 -2.38 0.45 -14.53
CA CYS A 37 -1.92 -0.67 -15.36
C CYS A 37 -2.15 -2.04 -14.73
N HIS A 38 -2.28 -2.10 -13.40
CA HIS A 38 -2.50 -3.35 -12.67
C HIS A 38 -3.97 -3.59 -12.33
N THR A 39 -4.93 -3.03 -13.08
CA THR A 39 -6.36 -3.38 -12.93
C THR A 39 -6.76 -4.42 -13.99
N GLY A 40 -7.66 -5.32 -13.62
CA GLY A 40 -8.19 -6.35 -14.51
C GLY A 40 -8.93 -5.79 -15.72
N THR A 41 -8.81 -6.48 -16.85
CA THR A 41 -9.68 -6.31 -18.02
C THR A 41 -10.36 -7.64 -18.32
N ALA A 42 -11.15 -7.73 -19.39
CA ALA A 42 -11.77 -9.01 -19.78
C ALA A 42 -10.76 -10.15 -20.02
N THR A 43 -9.49 -9.83 -20.36
CA THR A 43 -8.46 -10.83 -20.73
C THR A 43 -7.15 -10.70 -19.97
N VAL A 44 -6.82 -9.54 -19.42
CA VAL A 44 -5.58 -9.28 -18.66
C VAL A 44 -5.90 -9.26 -17.17
N LEU A 45 -5.05 -9.93 -16.36
CA LEU A 45 -5.26 -10.07 -14.91
C LEU A 45 -6.65 -10.62 -14.57
N THR A 46 -7.13 -11.54 -15.41
CA THR A 46 -8.40 -12.25 -15.25
C THR A 46 -8.15 -13.75 -15.42
N HIS A 47 -8.70 -14.56 -14.52
CA HIS A 47 -8.60 -16.01 -14.55
C HIS A 47 -10.00 -16.62 -14.45
N ASN A 48 -10.39 -17.45 -15.42
CA ASN A 48 -11.74 -18.05 -15.52
C ASN A 48 -12.87 -17.01 -15.43
N GLY A 49 -12.66 -15.81 -15.99
CA GLY A 49 -13.62 -14.70 -15.96
C GLY A 49 -13.67 -13.94 -14.62
N VAL A 50 -12.78 -14.23 -13.68
CA VAL A 50 -12.67 -13.53 -12.39
C VAL A 50 -11.47 -12.58 -12.41
N ASP A 51 -11.67 -11.34 -11.98
CA ASP A 51 -10.58 -10.37 -11.78
C ASP A 51 -9.63 -10.86 -10.68
N VAL A 52 -8.36 -11.04 -11.03
CA VAL A 52 -7.27 -11.42 -10.13
C VAL A 52 -6.26 -10.29 -9.93
N SER A 53 -6.66 -9.06 -10.25
CA SER A 53 -5.77 -7.91 -10.22
C SER A 53 -5.38 -7.49 -8.79
N PRO A 54 -4.09 -7.17 -8.56
CA PRO A 54 -3.62 -6.85 -7.20
C PRO A 54 -4.35 -5.68 -6.51
N PRO A 55 -4.66 -4.54 -7.16
CA PRO A 55 -5.38 -3.44 -6.54
C PRO A 55 -6.78 -3.84 -6.08
N THR A 56 -7.50 -4.66 -6.86
CA THR A 56 -8.84 -5.14 -6.51
C THR A 56 -8.80 -5.94 -5.20
N HIS A 57 -7.87 -6.89 -5.09
CA HIS A 57 -7.73 -7.70 -3.88
C HIS A 57 -7.14 -6.93 -2.70
N TRP A 58 -6.09 -6.15 -2.92
CA TRP A 58 -5.43 -5.37 -1.87
C TRP A 58 -6.41 -4.42 -1.18
N ARG A 59 -7.28 -3.75 -1.94
CA ARG A 59 -8.20 -2.72 -1.42
C ARG A 59 -9.21 -3.23 -0.40
N SER A 60 -9.52 -4.53 -0.40
CA SER A 60 -10.40 -5.16 0.60
C SER A 60 -9.65 -5.69 1.83
N THR A 61 -8.32 -5.59 1.87
CA THR A 61 -7.51 -6.09 3.00
C THR A 61 -7.42 -5.08 4.14
N MET A 62 -6.99 -5.57 5.31
CA MET A 62 -6.60 -4.71 6.43
C MET A 62 -5.40 -3.81 6.09
N MET A 63 -4.54 -4.19 5.14
CA MET A 63 -3.39 -3.37 4.74
C MET A 63 -3.83 -2.07 4.06
N ALA A 64 -4.77 -2.14 3.11
CA ALA A 64 -5.30 -0.96 2.42
C ALA A 64 -6.15 -0.03 3.30
N ASN A 65 -6.59 -0.55 4.45
CA ASN A 65 -7.45 0.13 5.40
C ASN A 65 -6.74 0.44 6.72
N SER A 66 -5.44 0.15 6.84
CA SER A 66 -4.69 0.23 8.11
C SER A 66 -4.71 1.62 8.74
N SER A 67 -4.69 2.68 7.92
CA SER A 67 -4.79 4.06 8.37
C SER A 67 -6.21 4.62 8.39
N LYS A 68 -7.17 3.93 7.76
CA LYS A 68 -8.58 4.36 7.64
C LYS A 68 -9.47 3.72 8.69
N ASP A 69 -9.02 2.66 9.34
CA ASP A 69 -9.76 1.94 10.36
C ASP A 69 -10.14 2.88 11.52
N PRO A 70 -11.46 3.15 11.72
CA PRO A 70 -11.90 4.07 12.75
C PRO A 70 -11.64 3.53 14.17
N LEU A 71 -11.60 2.21 14.35
CA LEU A 71 -11.27 1.62 15.64
C LEU A 71 -9.80 1.89 15.97
N TRP A 72 -8.90 1.65 15.03
CA TRP A 72 -7.49 1.97 15.20
C TRP A 72 -7.28 3.46 15.52
N GLN A 73 -7.91 4.37 14.77
CA GLN A 73 -7.77 5.79 15.05
C GLN A 73 -8.31 6.19 16.43
N ALA A 74 -9.42 5.59 16.88
CA ALA A 74 -9.98 5.83 18.21
C ALA A 74 -9.01 5.36 19.30
N MET A 75 -8.40 4.18 19.16
CA MET A 75 -7.41 3.66 20.11
C MET A 75 -6.17 4.57 20.20
N VAL A 76 -5.65 5.05 19.07
CA VAL A 76 -4.54 6.00 19.09
C VAL A 76 -4.96 7.32 19.73
N SER A 77 -6.19 7.78 19.47
CA SER A 77 -6.70 9.02 20.06
C SER A 77 -6.82 8.90 21.59
N GLU A 78 -7.32 7.77 22.08
CA GLU A 78 -7.41 7.45 23.51
C GLU A 78 -6.02 7.41 24.17
N GLU A 79 -5.05 6.72 23.55
CA GLU A 79 -3.68 6.68 24.09
C GLU A 79 -3.07 8.09 24.20
N THR A 80 -3.34 8.95 23.22
CA THR A 80 -2.87 10.35 23.27
C THR A 80 -3.65 11.24 24.23
N HIS A 81 -4.88 10.85 24.59
CA HIS A 81 -5.68 11.51 25.61
C HIS A 81 -5.15 11.20 27.01
N GLU A 82 -4.81 9.92 27.27
CA GLU A 82 -4.22 9.48 28.53
C GLU A 82 -2.78 9.99 28.71
N PHE A 83 -2.02 10.10 27.62
CA PHE A 83 -0.61 10.53 27.64
C PHE A 83 -0.34 11.77 26.76
N PRO A 84 -0.90 12.94 27.10
CA PRO A 84 -0.84 14.13 26.24
C PRO A 84 0.60 14.62 26.01
N ALA A 85 1.49 14.46 27.00
CA ALA A 85 2.90 14.84 26.89
C ALA A 85 3.69 13.98 25.88
N MET A 86 3.18 12.79 25.52
CA MET A 86 3.82 11.86 24.58
C MET A 86 3.09 11.76 23.24
N LYS A 87 2.08 12.62 23.00
CA LYS A 87 1.19 12.54 21.84
C LYS A 87 1.91 12.31 20.52
N ASP A 88 2.88 13.17 20.18
CA ASP A 88 3.58 13.08 18.91
C ASP A 88 4.41 11.80 18.78
N ALA A 89 5.01 11.33 19.87
CA ALA A 89 5.78 10.10 19.89
C ALA A 89 4.89 8.86 19.69
N ILE A 90 3.74 8.83 20.38
CA ILE A 90 2.73 7.77 20.24
C ILE A 90 2.24 7.71 18.80
N GLU A 91 1.76 8.83 18.26
CA GLU A 91 1.23 8.87 16.90
C GLU A 91 2.29 8.51 15.86
N ASN A 92 3.53 8.97 16.03
CA ASN A 92 4.64 8.61 15.15
C ASN A 92 4.95 7.10 15.18
N ILE A 93 4.85 6.45 16.33
CA ILE A 93 5.05 4.99 16.46
C ILE A 93 3.89 4.23 15.78
N CYS A 94 2.64 4.65 16.01
CA CYS A 94 1.48 4.00 15.42
C CYS A 94 1.45 4.15 13.89
N THR A 95 1.72 5.36 13.39
CA THR A 95 1.73 5.65 11.95
C THR A 95 2.91 5.01 11.23
N ARG A 96 4.03 4.73 11.90
CA ARG A 96 5.14 3.95 11.32
C ARG A 96 4.71 2.60 10.75
N CYS A 97 3.65 1.98 11.30
CA CYS A 97 3.13 0.71 10.81
C CYS A 97 1.82 0.87 10.03
N HIS A 98 0.93 1.76 10.44
CA HIS A 98 -0.41 1.89 9.85
C HIS A 98 -0.50 2.89 8.70
N ALA A 99 0.44 3.84 8.61
CA ALA A 99 0.58 4.82 7.52
C ALA A 99 2.06 4.98 7.10
N PRO A 100 2.75 3.87 6.78
CA PRO A 100 4.21 3.79 6.77
C PRO A 100 4.88 4.62 5.65
N MET A 101 4.24 4.77 4.49
CA MET A 101 4.78 5.59 3.40
C MET A 101 4.81 7.08 3.79
N GLY A 102 3.72 7.59 4.37
CA GLY A 102 3.66 8.96 4.86
C GLY A 102 4.66 9.20 6.00
N ASN A 103 4.75 8.26 6.96
CA ASN A 103 5.72 8.33 8.06
C ASN A 103 7.17 8.35 7.55
N THR A 104 7.50 7.47 6.61
CA THR A 104 8.85 7.37 6.04
C THR A 104 9.19 8.60 5.20
N GLN A 105 8.24 9.09 4.39
CA GLN A 105 8.40 10.31 3.60
C GLN A 105 8.63 11.53 4.51
N ALA A 106 7.84 11.69 5.56
CA ALA A 106 7.98 12.79 6.51
C ALA A 106 9.37 12.79 7.20
N LYS A 107 9.87 11.61 7.59
CA LYS A 107 11.22 11.45 8.14
C LYS A 107 12.30 11.83 7.12
N HIS A 108 12.13 11.42 5.86
CA HIS A 108 13.04 11.80 4.78
C HIS A 108 13.05 13.31 4.53
N ASP A 109 11.90 13.96 4.67
CA ASP A 109 11.75 15.42 4.53
C ASP A 109 12.22 16.19 5.79
N GLY A 110 12.81 15.51 6.77
CA GLY A 110 13.42 16.11 7.96
C GLY A 110 12.47 16.29 9.15
N LEU A 111 11.25 15.74 9.09
CA LEU A 111 10.32 15.77 10.22
C LEU A 111 10.61 14.66 11.22
N THR A 112 10.61 14.99 12.50
CA THR A 112 10.85 14.03 13.58
C THR A 112 9.67 13.08 13.80
N ASN A 113 8.46 13.59 13.61
CA ASN A 113 7.21 12.88 13.90
C ASN A 113 6.23 13.00 12.72
N TYR A 114 5.35 12.02 12.63
CA TYR A 114 4.24 12.00 11.67
C TYR A 114 2.95 11.69 12.42
N THR A 115 2.12 12.72 12.60
CA THR A 115 0.93 12.71 13.45
C THR A 115 -0.29 12.12 12.74
N LEU A 116 -1.34 11.80 13.49
CA LEU A 116 -2.64 11.42 12.91
C LEU A 116 -3.20 12.54 12.03
N GLU A 117 -3.02 13.80 12.43
CA GLU A 117 -3.51 14.94 11.64
C GLU A 117 -2.78 15.05 10.30
N MET A 118 -1.45 14.86 10.29
CA MET A 118 -0.68 14.81 9.04
C MET A 118 -1.16 13.66 8.15
N MET A 119 -1.34 12.46 8.73
CA MET A 119 -1.84 11.28 8.03
C MET A 119 -3.20 11.52 7.37
N ARG A 120 -4.16 12.18 8.05
CA ARG A 120 -5.50 12.46 7.48
C ARG A 120 -5.43 13.35 6.24
N ASN A 121 -4.46 14.25 6.19
CA ASN A 121 -4.30 15.21 5.10
C ASN A 121 -3.33 14.73 4.00
N ASP A 122 -2.54 13.70 4.26
CA ASP A 122 -1.55 13.15 3.32
C ASP A 122 -2.15 12.03 2.44
N PRO A 123 -2.07 12.13 1.10
CA PRO A 123 -2.44 11.05 0.19
C PRO A 123 -1.70 9.72 0.45
N LEU A 124 -0.41 9.74 0.81
CA LEU A 124 0.36 8.53 1.13
C LEU A 124 -0.06 7.94 2.47
N GLY A 125 -0.29 8.78 3.47
CA GLY A 125 -0.79 8.35 4.78
C GLY A 125 -2.15 7.66 4.68
N LYS A 126 -3.06 8.23 3.89
CA LYS A 126 -4.37 7.64 3.60
C LYS A 126 -4.31 6.38 2.74
N ASP A 127 -3.19 6.08 2.10
CA ASP A 127 -3.10 4.88 1.26
C ASP A 127 -2.79 3.60 2.08
N GLY A 128 -2.57 3.75 3.40
CA GLY A 128 -2.31 2.64 4.32
C GLY A 128 -0.98 1.94 4.02
N ILE A 129 -0.94 0.63 4.25
CA ILE A 129 0.16 -0.24 3.83
C ILE A 129 -0.06 -0.56 2.35
N SER A 130 0.63 0.17 1.47
CA SER A 130 0.38 0.16 0.02
C SER A 130 1.52 -0.49 -0.79
N CYS A 131 1.32 -0.56 -2.11
CA CYS A 131 2.16 -1.27 -3.07
C CYS A 131 3.63 -0.88 -2.94
N THR A 132 3.95 0.41 -3.02
CA THR A 132 5.35 0.86 -3.04
C THR A 132 6.05 0.70 -1.71
N LEU A 133 5.33 0.70 -0.58
CA LEU A 133 5.96 0.35 0.69
C LEU A 133 6.57 -1.06 0.61
N CYS A 134 5.71 -2.07 0.45
CA CYS A 134 6.13 -3.46 0.50
C CYS A 134 7.12 -3.78 -0.62
N HIS A 135 6.90 -3.22 -1.81
CA HIS A 135 7.76 -3.46 -2.95
C HIS A 135 9.06 -2.62 -2.96
N GLN A 136 9.30 -1.72 -2.00
CA GLN A 136 10.55 -0.96 -1.90
C GLN A 136 11.38 -1.30 -0.65
N ILE A 137 10.93 -2.26 0.15
CA ILE A 137 11.72 -2.76 1.29
C ILE A 137 13.03 -3.34 0.76
N ASP A 138 14.15 -2.81 1.25
CA ASP A 138 15.49 -3.31 0.96
C ASP A 138 15.63 -4.72 1.54
N PRO A 139 15.87 -5.75 0.70
CA PRO A 139 16.00 -7.12 1.17
C PRO A 139 17.22 -7.32 2.08
N ALA A 140 18.19 -6.40 2.08
CA ALA A 140 19.42 -6.54 2.86
C ALA A 140 19.19 -6.56 4.38
N ASN A 141 18.14 -5.91 4.89
CA ASN A 141 17.83 -5.92 6.33
C ASN A 141 16.48 -6.55 6.68
N LEU A 142 15.63 -6.89 5.70
CA LEU A 142 14.33 -7.49 5.96
C LEU A 142 14.48 -8.85 6.65
N GLY A 143 13.82 -9.03 7.80
CA GLY A 143 13.89 -10.25 8.61
C GLY A 143 15.02 -10.26 9.65
N MET A 144 15.90 -9.26 9.63
CA MET A 144 16.94 -9.07 10.65
C MET A 144 16.39 -8.26 11.82
N ALA A 145 16.98 -8.41 13.01
CA ALA A 145 16.55 -7.70 14.23
C ALA A 145 16.48 -6.17 14.06
N GLN A 146 17.35 -5.61 13.22
CA GLN A 146 17.37 -4.19 12.88
C GLN A 146 16.13 -3.73 12.11
N SER A 147 15.40 -4.63 11.44
CA SER A 147 14.17 -4.30 10.70
C SER A 147 12.89 -4.34 11.55
N TYR A 148 12.97 -4.91 12.75
CA TYR A 148 11.80 -5.11 13.61
C TYR A 148 11.17 -3.78 14.00
N SER A 149 9.89 -3.82 14.36
CA SER A 149 9.11 -2.65 14.71
C SER A 149 9.09 -1.59 13.61
N GLY A 150 9.06 -1.98 12.34
CA GLY A 150 8.95 -1.05 11.21
C GLY A 150 10.24 -0.26 10.92
N ASN A 151 11.40 -0.80 11.30
CA ASN A 151 12.71 -0.22 10.99
C ASN A 151 13.35 -0.88 9.75
N TYR A 152 12.55 -1.55 8.91
CA TYR A 152 13.00 -2.00 7.59
C TYR A 152 13.51 -0.80 6.78
N LYS A 153 14.49 -1.05 5.92
CA LYS A 153 15.10 0.02 5.13
C LYS A 153 14.30 0.23 3.86
N ILE A 154 13.95 1.48 3.57
CA ILE A 154 13.47 1.93 2.27
C ILE A 154 14.56 2.81 1.67
N ASP A 155 14.96 2.51 0.44
CA ASP A 155 15.96 3.29 -0.28
C ASP A 155 15.30 4.38 -1.16
N THR A 156 16.04 5.45 -1.46
CA THR A 156 15.58 6.57 -2.30
C THR A 156 15.68 6.27 -3.79
N THR A 157 16.26 5.13 -4.18
CA THR A 157 16.34 4.67 -5.59
C THR A 157 14.99 4.27 -6.17
N ARG A 158 13.96 4.08 -5.33
CA ARG A 158 12.59 3.72 -5.70
C ARG A 158 12.47 2.41 -6.48
N ILE A 159 13.45 1.50 -6.33
CA ILE A 159 13.42 0.18 -6.98
C ILE A 159 12.21 -0.60 -6.46
N ILE A 160 11.38 -1.10 -7.38
CA ILE A 160 10.20 -1.92 -7.08
C ILE A 160 10.58 -3.40 -7.29
N TYR A 161 10.50 -4.19 -6.22
CA TYR A 161 10.76 -5.63 -6.20
C TYR A 161 9.48 -6.42 -6.41
N GLY A 162 9.40 -7.27 -7.44
CA GLY A 162 8.28 -8.20 -7.63
C GLY A 162 8.38 -9.47 -6.76
N PRO A 163 7.28 -10.22 -6.59
CA PRO A 163 7.26 -11.49 -5.85
C PRO A 163 7.94 -12.65 -6.59
N CYS A 164 8.24 -12.49 -7.88
CA CYS A 164 8.94 -13.49 -8.68
C CYS A 164 10.43 -13.14 -8.76
N GLU A 165 11.30 -14.15 -8.71
CA GLU A 165 12.77 -14.04 -8.69
C GLU A 165 13.38 -13.22 -9.86
N GLN A 166 12.58 -12.82 -10.86
CA GLN A 166 13.07 -12.28 -12.13
C GLN A 166 12.68 -10.85 -12.49
N PHE A 167 12.01 -10.08 -11.62
CA PHE A 167 11.72 -8.67 -11.94
C PHE A 167 12.03 -7.75 -10.76
N ARG A 168 13.29 -7.29 -10.69
CA ARG A 168 13.53 -5.91 -10.29
C ARG A 168 12.98 -5.06 -11.44
N ILE A 169 11.92 -4.30 -11.21
CA ILE A 169 11.49 -3.27 -12.17
C ILE A 169 12.47 -2.10 -11.98
N VAL A 170 13.70 -2.26 -12.46
CA VAL A 170 14.65 -1.15 -12.59
C VAL A 170 14.36 -0.49 -13.93
N ARG A 171 14.07 0.81 -13.88
CA ARG A 171 14.07 1.68 -15.05
C ARG A 171 15.43 1.57 -15.74
N TYR A 172 15.43 1.00 -16.95
CA TYR A 172 16.52 0.97 -17.93
C TYR A 172 17.96 0.78 -17.39
N MET A 173 18.52 -0.42 -17.56
CA MET A 173 19.97 -0.59 -17.70
C MET A 173 20.28 -1.70 -18.72
N PRO A 174 21.26 -1.50 -19.63
CA PRO A 174 21.32 -2.19 -20.91
C PRO A 174 21.84 -3.63 -20.82
N HIS A 175 21.46 -4.41 -21.83
CA HIS A 175 21.79 -5.81 -22.09
C HIS A 175 23.28 -6.14 -21.93
N THR A 176 23.71 -6.60 -20.75
CA THR A 176 25.01 -7.30 -20.61
C THR A 176 25.01 -8.49 -19.64
N PHE A 177 23.90 -8.80 -18.94
CA PHE A 177 23.82 -10.01 -18.12
C PHE A 177 22.93 -11.08 -18.77
N TYR A 178 23.46 -11.64 -19.86
CA TYR A 178 22.84 -12.72 -20.65
C TYR A 178 23.33 -14.13 -20.25
N SER A 179 24.10 -14.31 -19.16
CA SER A 179 24.86 -15.57 -18.96
C SER A 179 24.30 -16.59 -17.97
N LEU A 180 23.29 -16.27 -17.14
CA LEU A 180 22.73 -17.24 -16.17
C LEU A 180 21.38 -17.84 -16.59
N PHE A 181 20.91 -17.54 -17.80
CA PHE A 181 19.79 -18.23 -18.45
C PHE A 181 20.14 -19.68 -18.89
N ARG A 182 21.32 -20.19 -18.54
CA ARG A 182 21.87 -21.46 -19.07
C ARG A 182 21.92 -22.63 -18.07
N LEU A 183 21.30 -22.53 -16.89
CA LEU A 183 21.30 -23.65 -15.93
C LEU A 183 19.92 -24.17 -15.48
N GLN A 184 18.81 -23.55 -15.90
CA GLN A 184 17.46 -24.00 -15.51
C GLN A 184 16.55 -24.42 -16.67
N GLN A 185 17.04 -24.43 -17.91
CA GLN A 185 16.39 -25.15 -19.03
C GLN A 185 16.68 -26.67 -19.01
N SER A 186 17.54 -27.17 -18.10
CA SER A 186 17.86 -28.60 -18.00
C SER A 186 16.95 -29.40 -17.07
N ALA A 187 15.97 -28.78 -16.40
CA ALA A 187 14.99 -29.47 -15.58
C ALA A 187 13.58 -29.13 -16.07
N GLY A 188 13.13 -29.87 -17.09
CA GLY A 188 11.87 -29.68 -17.78
C GLY A 188 10.62 -29.79 -16.90
N GLY A 189 10.21 -28.69 -16.30
CA GLY A 189 8.89 -28.50 -15.71
C GLY A 189 8.05 -27.56 -16.58
N ASN A 190 7.09 -28.12 -17.32
CA ASN A 190 6.03 -27.35 -17.96
C ASN A 190 5.13 -26.73 -16.89
N PHE A 191 4.91 -25.42 -16.97
CA PHE A 191 3.79 -24.75 -16.29
C PHE A 191 2.69 -24.46 -17.33
N PRO A 192 1.39 -24.57 -16.96
CA PRO A 192 0.26 -24.37 -17.86
C PRO A 192 0.12 -22.93 -18.36
#